data_AF-A0A6G1RCY2-F1
#
_entry.id   AF-A0A6G1RCY2-F1
#
_cell.length_a   1.000
_cell.length_b   1.000
_cell.length_c   1.000
_cell.angle_alpha   90.00
_cell.angle_beta   90.00
_cell.angle_gamma   90.00
#
_symmetry.space_group_name_H-M   'P 1'
#
loop_
_entity.id
_entity.type
_entity.pdbx_description
1 polymer ?
#
loop_
_entity_poly.entity_id
_entity_poly.type
_entity_poly.pdbx_seq_one_letter_code
_entity_poly.pdbx_strand_id
1 'polypeptide(L)'
;EAIWLGQGWAACATSALLVRVFTVGGVQKEIFSLPGPVVSMAGHGEQLMIIYHRGTGFDGDQCLGVQLMELGKKKKQILHGDPLSLTKKSYLVWVGFSAEGTPCYVDSEGVVRMLNRGL
;
A
#
# COMPACT_ATOMS: atom_id res chain seq x y z
N GLU A 1 -1.34 -7.40 9.41
CA GLU A 1 -1.33 -6.08 10.11
C GLU A 1 -0.08 -5.33 9.66
N ALA A 2 -0.08 -4.01 9.67
CA ALA A 2 1.07 -3.23 9.21
C ALA A 2 1.06 -1.81 9.82
N ILE A 3 2.22 -1.15 9.83
CA ILE A 3 2.35 0.27 10.19
C ILE A 3 3.25 0.98 9.18
N TRP A 4 3.06 2.28 9.01
CA TRP A 4 4.00 3.12 8.25
C TRP A 4 3.94 4.60 8.66
N LEU A 5 5.02 5.33 8.36
CA LEU A 5 5.16 6.77 8.58
C LEU A 5 5.20 7.55 7.26
N GLY A 6 4.38 8.59 7.14
CA GLY A 6 4.50 9.59 6.09
C GLY A 6 4.97 10.94 6.65
N GLN A 7 4.84 12.01 5.87
CA GLN A 7 5.26 13.35 6.30
C GLN A 7 4.26 13.94 7.29
N GLY A 8 4.54 13.82 8.59
CA GLY A 8 3.71 14.38 9.66
C GLY A 8 2.48 13.54 10.01
N TRP A 9 2.38 12.32 9.49
CA TRP A 9 1.32 11.37 9.81
C TRP A 9 1.84 9.93 9.89
N ALA A 10 1.06 9.07 10.54
CA ALA A 10 1.29 7.64 10.64
C ALA A 10 0.00 6.89 10.25
N ALA A 11 0.13 5.69 9.70
CA ALA A 11 -1.00 4.81 9.47
C ALA A 11 -0.76 3.43 10.08
N CYS A 12 -1.81 2.81 10.61
CA CYS A 12 -1.79 1.41 11.00
C CYS A 12 -2.96 0.65 10.39
N ALA A 13 -2.66 -0.50 9.80
CA ALA A 13 -3.61 -1.48 9.30
C ALA A 13 -3.75 -2.61 10.32
N THR A 14 -4.98 -2.84 10.76
CA THR A 14 -5.30 -3.68 11.92
C THR A 14 -5.93 -5.01 11.52
N SER A 15 -6.00 -5.96 12.45
CA SER A 15 -6.72 -7.23 12.28
C SER A 15 -8.23 -7.07 12.05
N ALA A 16 -8.81 -5.93 12.41
CA ALA A 16 -10.22 -5.62 12.13
C ALA A 16 -10.48 -5.17 10.68
N LEU A 17 -9.51 -5.34 9.78
CA LEU A 17 -9.54 -4.81 8.41
C LEU A 17 -9.79 -3.30 8.37
N LEU A 18 -9.22 -2.57 9.32
CA LEU A 18 -9.27 -1.10 9.37
C LEU A 18 -7.89 -0.51 9.17
N VAL A 19 -7.82 0.58 8.41
CA VAL A 19 -6.70 1.53 8.42
C VAL A 19 -7.08 2.70 9.29
N ARG A 20 -6.21 3.06 10.23
CA ARG A 20 -6.34 4.27 11.05
C ARG A 20 -5.17 5.20 10.73
N VAL A 21 -5.48 6.46 10.45
CA VAL A 21 -4.47 7.51 10.21
C VAL A 21 -4.36 8.37 11.46
N PHE A 22 -3.14 8.75 11.81
CA PHE A 22 -2.84 9.62 12.94
C PHE A 22 -1.91 10.75 12.48
N THR A 23 -1.98 11.92 13.11
CA THR A 23 -0.84 12.86 13.06
C THR A 23 0.31 12.29 13.88
N VAL A 24 1.54 12.72 13.59
CA VAL A 24 2.71 12.41 14.45
C VAL A 24 2.55 12.92 15.89
N GLY A 25 1.70 13.93 16.10
CA GLY A 25 1.33 14.42 17.43
C GLY A 25 0.28 13.58 18.16
N GLY A 26 -0.16 12.46 17.59
CA GLY A 26 -1.09 11.51 18.22
C GLY A 26 -2.58 11.80 17.99
N VAL A 27 -2.93 12.78 17.13
CA VAL A 27 -4.33 13.06 16.80
C VAL A 27 -4.84 12.01 15.81
N GLN A 28 -5.86 11.26 16.19
CA GLN A 28 -6.55 10.35 15.27
C GLN A 28 -7.28 11.14 14.19
N LYS A 29 -7.02 10.78 12.93
CA LYS A 29 -7.70 11.33 11.76
C LYS A 29 -8.71 10.33 11.20
N GLU A 30 -8.61 10.02 9.91
CA GLU A 30 -9.55 9.17 9.21
C GLU A 30 -9.38 7.70 9.58
N ILE A 31 -10.50 6.96 9.48
CA ILE A 31 -10.55 5.51 9.59
C ILE A 31 -11.34 4.99 8.41
N PHE A 32 -10.84 3.97 7.74
CA PHE A 32 -11.55 3.30 6.65
C PHE A 32 -11.25 1.81 6.60
N SER A 33 -12.16 1.05 5.98
CA SER A 33 -12.05 -0.40 5.86
C SER A 33 -11.17 -0.82 4.69
N LEU A 34 -10.43 -1.91 4.88
CA LEU A 34 -9.69 -2.60 3.84
C LEU A 34 -10.57 -3.64 3.15
N PRO A 35 -10.47 -3.81 1.83
CA PRO A 35 -11.20 -4.86 1.11
C PRO A 35 -10.72 -6.27 1.44
N GLY A 36 -9.53 -6.41 2.02
CA GLY A 36 -8.97 -7.68 2.43
C GLY A 36 -7.75 -7.53 3.36
N PRO A 37 -7.19 -8.64 3.84
CA PRO A 37 -6.07 -8.63 4.77
C PRO A 37 -4.84 -7.91 4.18
N VAL A 38 -4.29 -6.96 4.95
CA VAL A 38 -3.08 -6.22 4.56
C VAL A 38 -1.87 -7.16 4.47
N VAL A 39 -1.10 -6.99 3.40
CA VAL A 39 0.22 -7.62 3.21
C VAL A 39 1.32 -6.67 3.67
N SER A 40 1.31 -5.44 3.17
CA SER A 40 2.27 -4.41 3.55
C SER A 40 1.77 -3.01 3.25
N MET A 41 2.39 -1.99 3.84
CA MET A 41 2.10 -0.58 3.60
C MET A 41 3.39 0.20 3.41
N ALA A 42 3.30 1.28 2.64
CA ALA A 42 4.34 2.28 2.55
C ALA A 42 3.73 3.68 2.41
N GLY A 43 4.51 4.70 2.68
CA GLY A 43 4.08 6.09 2.61
C GLY A 43 5.26 7.03 2.42
N HIS A 44 5.02 8.11 1.69
CA HIS A 44 6.00 9.15 1.35
C HIS A 44 5.27 10.46 1.13
N GLY A 45 5.71 11.54 1.79
CA GLY A 45 4.98 12.81 1.74
C GLY A 45 3.54 12.63 2.25
N GLU A 46 2.57 12.99 1.41
CA GLU A 46 1.13 12.80 1.67
C GLU A 46 0.57 11.48 1.07
N GLN A 47 1.42 10.63 0.49
CA GLN A 47 0.98 9.41 -0.20
C GLN A 47 0.98 8.21 0.74
N LEU A 48 -0.09 7.42 0.70
CA LEU A 48 -0.21 6.12 1.37
C LEU A 48 -0.46 5.04 0.31
N MET A 49 0.42 4.05 0.26
CA MET A 49 0.28 2.85 -0.55
C MET A 49 -0.01 1.66 0.36
N ILE A 50 -1.02 0.88 -0.01
CA ILE A 50 -1.48 -0.29 0.74
C ILE A 50 -1.56 -1.47 -0.21
N ILE A 51 -0.85 -2.55 0.13
CA ILE A 51 -0.95 -3.83 -0.55
C ILE A 51 -1.73 -4.79 0.33
N TYR A 52 -2.70 -5.48 -0.25
CA TYR A 52 -3.58 -6.41 0.47
C TYR A 52 -3.94 -7.60 -0.41
N HIS A 53 -4.38 -8.69 0.21
CA HIS A 53 -4.97 -9.81 -0.52
C HIS A 53 -6.36 -9.43 -1.02
N ARG A 54 -6.54 -9.40 -2.35
CA ARG A 54 -7.84 -9.13 -2.99
C ARG A 54 -8.62 -10.40 -3.33
N GLY A 55 -7.99 -11.56 -3.12
CA GLY A 55 -8.58 -12.87 -3.35
C GLY A 55 -7.56 -13.98 -3.06
N THR A 56 -7.91 -15.21 -3.43
CA THR A 56 -7.06 -16.39 -3.28
C THR A 56 -6.33 -16.66 -4.60
N GLY A 57 -5.01 -16.76 -4.54
CA GLY A 57 -4.22 -17.21 -5.69
C GLY A 57 -4.17 -18.74 -5.78
N PHE A 58 -3.74 -19.27 -6.93
CA PHE A 58 -3.66 -20.70 -7.21
C PHE A 58 -2.24 -21.07 -7.64
N ASP A 59 -1.85 -22.35 -7.46
CA ASP A 59 -0.56 -22.89 -7.92
C ASP A 59 0.70 -22.12 -7.49
N GLY A 60 0.64 -21.51 -6.30
CA GLY A 60 1.71 -20.70 -5.72
C GLY A 60 1.66 -19.22 -6.08
N ASP A 61 0.74 -18.79 -6.95
CA ASP A 61 0.50 -17.37 -7.24
C ASP A 61 -0.18 -16.66 -6.06
N GLN A 62 0.11 -15.37 -5.93
CA GLN A 62 -0.59 -14.47 -5.01
C GLN A 62 -1.66 -13.69 -5.77
N CYS A 63 -2.75 -13.32 -5.09
CA CYS A 63 -3.77 -12.42 -5.64
C CYS A 63 -3.80 -11.13 -4.82
N LEU A 64 -2.90 -10.20 -5.17
CA LEU A 64 -2.70 -8.94 -4.45
C LEU A 64 -3.37 -7.77 -5.18
N GLY A 65 -3.92 -6.84 -4.41
CA GLY A 65 -4.41 -5.56 -4.87
C GLY A 65 -3.59 -4.41 -4.28
N VAL A 66 -3.56 -3.28 -4.98
CA VAL A 66 -2.94 -2.03 -4.52
C VAL A 66 -3.97 -0.90 -4.42
N GLN A 67 -3.99 -0.25 -3.26
CA GLN A 67 -4.62 1.05 -3.08
C GLN A 67 -3.53 2.11 -2.91
N LEU A 68 -3.64 3.20 -3.66
CA LEU A 68 -2.75 4.36 -3.54
C LEU A 68 -3.61 5.59 -3.27
N MET A 69 -3.30 6.32 -2.22
CA MET A 69 -4.08 7.47 -1.76
C MET A 69 -3.18 8.68 -1.53
N GLU A 70 -3.70 9.87 -1.83
CA GLU A 70 -3.16 11.16 -1.39
C GLU A 70 -3.98 11.63 -0.18
N LEU A 71 -3.32 11.83 0.97
CA LEU A 71 -3.92 12.21 2.26
C LEU A 71 -3.85 13.71 2.55
N GLY A 72 -3.50 14.52 1.56
CA GLY A 72 -3.44 15.97 1.66
C GLY A 72 -4.78 16.65 1.93
N LYS A 73 -4.81 17.99 1.82
CA LYS A 73 -6.03 18.79 2.00
C LYS A 73 -7.19 18.29 1.13
N LYS A 74 -6.89 17.94 -0.13
CA LYS A 74 -7.83 17.29 -1.03
C LYS A 74 -7.45 15.82 -1.14
N LYS A 75 -8.14 14.99 -0.37
CA LYS A 75 -7.95 13.53 -0.41
C LYS A 75 -8.30 12.99 -1.79
N LYS A 76 -7.47 12.09 -2.29
CA LYS A 76 -7.72 11.36 -3.53
C LYS A 76 -7.34 9.91 -3.36
N GLN A 77 -8.10 9.04 -3.98
CA GLN A 77 -7.68 7.69 -4.23
C GLN A 77 -7.21 7.64 -5.69
N ILE A 78 -5.94 7.30 -5.90
CA ILE A 78 -5.30 7.24 -7.20
C ILE A 78 -5.46 5.85 -7.81
N LEU A 79 -5.30 4.81 -6.98
CA LEU A 79 -5.55 3.41 -7.36
C LEU A 79 -6.65 2.83 -6.47
N HIS A 80 -7.62 2.19 -7.09
CA HIS A 80 -8.90 1.81 -6.46
C HIS A 80 -8.96 0.32 -6.11
N GLY A 81 -7.82 -0.29 -5.79
CA GLY A 81 -7.71 -1.74 -5.59
C GLY A 81 -7.29 -2.50 -6.84
N ASP A 82 -6.56 -1.83 -7.71
CA ASP A 82 -5.99 -2.36 -8.95
C ASP A 82 -5.17 -3.62 -8.68
N PRO A 83 -5.12 -4.59 -9.61
CA PRO A 83 -4.26 -5.76 -9.47
C PRO A 83 -2.78 -5.37 -9.32
N LEU A 84 -2.07 -5.97 -8.36
CA LEU A 84 -0.63 -5.83 -8.25
C LEU A 84 0.06 -6.95 -9.04
N SER A 85 0.76 -6.59 -10.10
CA SER A 85 1.47 -7.55 -10.96
C SER A 85 2.68 -8.16 -10.26
N LEU A 86 2.74 -9.49 -10.18
CA LEU A 86 3.88 -10.23 -9.65
C LEU A 86 4.39 -11.23 -10.67
N THR A 87 5.65 -11.67 -10.50
CA THR A 87 6.16 -12.80 -11.27
C THR A 87 5.38 -14.06 -10.90
N LYS A 88 5.20 -14.98 -11.85
CA LYS A 88 4.49 -16.24 -11.61
C LYS A 88 5.16 -17.02 -10.47
N LYS A 89 4.35 -17.55 -9.55
CA LYS A 89 4.75 -18.29 -8.33
C LYS A 89 5.67 -17.50 -7.40
N SER A 90 5.57 -16.18 -7.42
CA SER A 90 6.33 -15.29 -6.54
C SER A 90 5.44 -14.62 -5.49
N TYR A 91 6.07 -14.05 -4.47
CA TYR A 91 5.41 -13.25 -3.45
C TYR A 91 6.09 -11.89 -3.29
N LEU A 92 5.36 -10.93 -2.70
CA LEU A 92 5.88 -9.59 -2.43
C LEU A 92 6.98 -9.66 -1.36
N VAL A 93 8.15 -9.08 -1.62
CA VAL A 93 9.26 -9.02 -0.64
C VAL A 93 9.53 -7.63 -0.11
N TRP A 94 9.28 -6.59 -0.91
CA TRP A 94 9.52 -5.21 -0.49
C TRP A 94 8.53 -4.27 -1.18
N VAL A 95 8.15 -3.22 -0.47
CA VAL A 95 7.32 -2.14 -0.98
C VAL A 95 7.80 -0.82 -0.39
N GLY A 96 7.77 0.24 -1.17
CA GLY A 96 8.23 1.55 -0.73
C GLY A 96 8.03 2.62 -1.78
N PHE A 97 8.75 3.72 -1.58
CA PHE A 97 8.81 4.82 -2.52
C PHE A 97 10.27 5.12 -2.85
N SER A 98 10.53 5.59 -4.07
CA SER A 98 11.81 6.25 -4.38
C SER A 98 11.98 7.52 -3.53
N ALA A 99 13.19 8.08 -3.51
CA ALA A 99 13.45 9.33 -2.79
C ALA A 99 12.55 10.48 -3.32
N GLU A 100 12.25 10.46 -4.61
CA GLU A 100 11.40 11.43 -5.32
C GLU A 100 9.89 11.16 -5.14
N GLY A 101 9.51 10.10 -4.41
CA GLY A 101 8.11 9.82 -4.07
C GLY A 101 7.35 9.01 -5.12
N THR A 102 8.04 8.19 -5.92
CA THR A 102 7.36 7.25 -6.82
C THR A 102 7.19 5.88 -6.16
N PRO A 103 5.97 5.30 -6.14
CA PRO A 103 5.76 3.95 -5.62
C PRO A 103 6.59 2.89 -6.34
N CYS A 104 7.24 2.03 -5.56
CA CYS A 104 8.06 0.91 -6.04
C CYS A 104 7.78 -0.35 -5.20
N TYR A 105 7.98 -1.52 -5.80
CA TYR A 105 7.93 -2.80 -5.09
C TYR A 105 8.82 -3.85 -5.75
N VAL A 106 9.15 -4.89 -4.98
CA VAL A 106 10.00 -6.01 -5.41
C VAL A 106 9.31 -7.32 -5.04
N ASP A 107 9.41 -8.31 -5.92
CA ASP A 107 8.94 -9.67 -5.67
C ASP A 107 10.09 -10.65 -5.34
N SER A 108 9.75 -11.87 -4.95
CA SER A 108 10.71 -12.89 -4.52
C SER A 108 11.64 -13.39 -5.62
N GLU A 109 11.34 -13.08 -6.89
CA GLU A 109 12.21 -13.38 -8.04
C GLU A 109 13.18 -12.23 -8.33
N GLY A 110 13.23 -11.21 -7.46
CA GLY A 110 14.12 -10.06 -7.59
C GLY A 110 13.65 -9.03 -8.61
N VAL A 111 12.41 -9.12 -9.11
CA VAL A 111 11.89 -8.18 -10.11
C VAL A 111 11.42 -6.90 -9.43
N VAL A 112 12.11 -5.79 -9.72
CA VAL A 112 11.76 -4.45 -9.26
C VAL A 112 10.75 -3.82 -10.22
N ARG A 113 9.65 -3.28 -9.68
CA ARG A 113 8.61 -2.59 -10.44
C ARG A 113 8.36 -1.20 -9.84
N MET A 114 8.07 -0.24 -10.71
CA MET A 114 7.86 1.17 -10.37
C MET A 114 6.59 1.67 -11.06
N LEU A 115 5.81 2.49 -10.36
CA LEU A 115 4.61 3.10 -10.94
C LEU A 115 4.98 4.06 -12.06
N ASN A 116 4.43 3.84 -13.26
CA ASN A 116 4.53 4.79 -14.35
C ASN A 116 3.30 5.73 -14.32
N ARG A 117 3.53 7.03 -14.09
CA ARG A 117 2.48 8.06 -14.06
C ARG A 117 2.21 8.75 -15.41
N GLY A 118 2.99 8.40 -16.45
CA GLY A 118 2.91 9.04 -17.76
C GLY A 118 1.90 8.40 -18.72
N LEU A 119 1.13 7.41 -18.24
CA LEU A 119 0.05 6.74 -18.95
C LEU A 119 -1.27 7.09 -18.26
#